data_AF-A0A2W5L3M8-F1
#
_entry.id   AF-A0A2W5L3M8-F1
#
_cell.length_a   1.000
_cell.length_b   1.000
_cell.length_c   1.000
_cell.angle_alpha   90.00
_cell.angle_beta   90.00
_cell.angle_gamma   90.00
#
_symmetry.space_group_name_H-M   'P 1'
#
loop_
_entity.id
_entity.type
_entity.pdbx_description
1 polymer ?
#
loop_
_entity_poly.entity_id
_entity_poly.type
_entity_poly.pdbx_seq_one_letter_code
_entity_poly.pdbx_strand_id
1 'polypeptide(L)'
;MAAIDSIAALEAVVGKAPPAIDLKIIDHLDATARRWLAAAPLMFAGIGDGDGIAMTLAGGAPGFAGGDAACLSVPLDRIDAPERLRPGSGFGSLFLIPGIGETLRINGRVSEAADGFARIAVEECYVHCAKALIRSDFWTADPQDDAPTTRDAFIADARFMALATIDPAGKADVSPKGDPAGRMTRIDKGAIVFPDRPGNRRTDSFRNIIAQPRVGGALLIPGSAHVATFTGTVSLTSDESAREPFTVQGKRPLLAGRIDDLDIAIAPSAALTRAALWPAAAAPDDIRPAKMFAEHLRLNKTKGIGARIASAVVSIPGFMQKGLAKDYKDNLY
;
A
#
# COMPACT_ATOMS: atom_id res chain seq x y z
N MET A 1 23.83 -7.81 13.54
CA MET A 1 22.77 -7.20 12.72
C MET A 1 23.19 -5.80 12.34
N ALA A 2 23.51 -5.55 11.08
CA ALA A 2 23.72 -4.18 10.61
C ALA A 2 22.35 -3.48 10.53
N ALA A 3 22.02 -2.69 11.54
CA ALA A 3 20.83 -1.85 11.53
C ALA A 3 21.01 -0.71 10.52
N ILE A 4 19.93 -0.29 9.87
CA ILE A 4 19.89 0.86 8.99
C ILE A 4 19.09 1.95 9.70
N ASP A 5 19.82 2.93 10.21
CA ASP A 5 19.34 4.01 11.09
C ASP A 5 19.48 5.40 10.47
N SER A 6 19.93 5.48 9.21
CA SER A 6 20.12 6.74 8.51
C SER A 6 19.78 6.62 7.03
N ILE A 7 19.36 7.74 6.44
CA ILE A 7 19.05 7.82 5.01
C ILE A 7 20.28 7.46 4.17
N ALA A 8 21.48 7.87 4.60
CA ALA A 8 22.71 7.53 3.91
C ALA A 8 22.98 6.02 3.90
N ALA A 9 22.79 5.33 5.03
CA ALA A 9 22.91 3.88 5.11
C ALA A 9 21.85 3.17 4.26
N LEU A 10 20.62 3.68 4.23
CA LEU A 10 19.55 3.16 3.39
C LEU A 10 19.90 3.29 1.90
N GLU A 11 20.28 4.48 1.45
CA GLU A 11 20.63 4.76 0.05
C GLU A 11 21.88 3.98 -0.41
N ALA A 12 22.81 3.67 0.50
CA ALA A 12 23.95 2.81 0.20
C ALA A 12 23.53 1.36 -0.14
N VAL A 13 22.37 0.91 0.34
CA VAL A 13 21.85 -0.45 0.08
C VAL A 13 20.90 -0.48 -1.12
N VAL A 14 19.91 0.42 -1.16
CA VAL A 14 18.83 0.36 -2.18
C VAL A 14 19.01 1.34 -3.34
N GLY A 15 20.00 2.22 -3.25
CA GLY A 15 20.21 3.32 -4.18
C GLY A 15 19.29 4.52 -3.91
N LYS A 16 19.53 5.62 -4.64
CA LYS A 16 18.69 6.81 -4.57
C LYS A 16 17.42 6.65 -5.39
N ALA A 17 16.32 7.17 -4.87
CA ALA A 17 15.07 7.28 -5.62
C ALA A 17 15.28 8.19 -6.85
N PRO A 18 14.89 7.77 -8.06
CA PRO A 18 14.97 8.63 -9.23
C PRO A 18 14.05 9.85 -9.06
N PRO A 19 14.48 11.09 -9.39
CA PRO A 19 13.64 12.29 -9.25
C PRO A 19 12.29 12.21 -10.00
N ALA A 20 12.22 11.37 -11.04
CA ALA A 20 11.01 11.19 -11.84
C ALA A 20 9.88 10.45 -11.12
N ILE A 21 10.15 9.83 -9.97
CA ILE A 21 9.16 9.01 -9.24
C ILE A 21 8.03 9.84 -8.63
N ASP A 22 8.34 11.07 -8.23
CA ASP A 22 7.41 12.00 -7.60
C ASP A 22 6.58 12.77 -8.63
N LEU A 23 6.98 12.72 -9.91
CA LEU A 23 6.28 13.42 -10.99
C LEU A 23 4.87 12.88 -11.24
N LYS A 24 4.55 11.66 -10.78
CA LYS A 24 3.21 11.08 -10.89
C LYS A 24 2.30 11.43 -9.71
N ILE A 25 2.79 12.18 -8.73
CA ILE A 25 2.02 12.57 -7.55
C ILE A 25 1.30 13.87 -7.87
N ILE A 26 -0.02 13.89 -7.67
CA ILE A 26 -0.82 15.11 -7.72
C ILE A 26 -1.48 15.35 -6.37
N ASP A 27 -1.95 16.56 -6.12
CA ASP A 27 -2.51 17.00 -4.83
C ASP A 27 -4.04 17.06 -4.81
N HIS A 28 -4.69 16.34 -5.73
CA HIS A 28 -6.14 16.37 -5.90
C HIS A 28 -6.66 15.08 -6.58
N LEU A 29 -7.96 14.84 -6.49
CA LEU A 29 -8.64 13.75 -7.20
C LEU A 29 -9.03 14.20 -8.61
N ASP A 30 -8.22 13.80 -9.59
CA ASP A 30 -8.53 14.03 -10.99
C ASP A 30 -9.67 13.11 -11.49
N ALA A 31 -10.02 13.22 -12.77
CA ALA A 31 -11.09 12.38 -13.35
C ALA A 31 -10.72 10.89 -13.37
N THR A 32 -9.44 10.53 -13.48
CA THR A 32 -9.01 9.12 -13.44
C THR A 32 -9.08 8.56 -12.02
N ALA A 33 -8.67 9.31 -11.00
CA ALA A 33 -8.82 8.91 -9.60
C ALA A 33 -10.28 8.71 -9.18
N ARG A 34 -11.18 9.62 -9.58
CA ARG A 34 -12.62 9.49 -9.27
C ARG A 34 -13.26 8.27 -9.93
N ARG A 35 -12.84 7.91 -11.16
CA ARG A 35 -13.27 6.65 -11.79
C ARG A 35 -12.75 5.43 -11.03
N TRP A 36 -11.51 5.47 -10.55
CA TRP A 36 -10.96 4.39 -9.73
C TRP A 36 -11.76 4.20 -8.44
N LEU A 37 -12.07 5.28 -7.72
CA LEU A 37 -12.89 5.23 -6.51
C LEU A 37 -14.28 4.65 -6.78
N ALA A 38 -14.90 5.03 -7.90
CA ALA A 38 -16.18 4.47 -8.34
C ALA A 38 -16.15 2.96 -8.62
N ALA A 39 -14.97 2.38 -8.87
CA ALA A 39 -14.79 0.96 -9.16
C ALA A 39 -14.21 0.16 -7.99
N ALA A 40 -13.64 0.81 -6.97
CA ALA A 40 -12.95 0.14 -5.87
C ALA A 40 -13.92 -0.35 -4.79
N PRO A 41 -13.97 -1.66 -4.48
CA PRO A 41 -14.78 -2.19 -3.37
C PRO A 41 -14.03 -2.21 -2.03
N LEU A 42 -12.72 -1.94 -2.01
CA LEU A 42 -11.89 -2.03 -0.81
C LEU A 42 -10.93 -0.85 -0.66
N MET A 43 -10.81 -0.38 0.57
CA MET A 43 -9.81 0.58 1.04
C MET A 43 -9.04 0.02 2.24
N PHE A 44 -7.72 0.17 2.23
CA PHE A 44 -6.88 0.15 3.45
C PHE A 44 -6.60 1.58 3.87
N ALA A 45 -6.66 1.90 5.15
CA ALA A 45 -6.35 3.23 5.67
C ALA A 45 -5.45 3.16 6.92
N GLY A 46 -4.26 3.75 6.79
CA GLY A 46 -3.38 4.06 7.90
C GLY A 46 -3.79 5.41 8.49
N ILE A 47 -4.12 5.44 9.77
CA ILE A 47 -4.60 6.63 10.47
C ILE A 47 -3.76 6.82 11.72
N GLY A 48 -3.22 8.03 11.90
CA GLY A 48 -2.31 8.30 12.99
C GLY A 48 -1.96 9.77 13.15
N ASP A 49 -1.04 10.01 14.07
CA ASP A 49 -0.45 11.31 14.37
C ASP A 49 1.00 11.12 14.86
N GLY A 50 1.56 12.13 15.51
CA GLY A 50 2.91 12.07 16.07
C GLY A 50 3.11 10.94 17.09
N ASP A 51 2.04 10.44 17.73
CA ASP A 51 2.13 9.44 18.81
C ASP A 51 2.06 8.00 18.27
N GLY A 52 1.49 7.78 17.10
CA GLY A 52 1.47 6.47 16.46
C GLY A 52 0.58 6.40 15.24
N ILE A 53 0.57 5.23 14.58
CA ILE A 53 -0.27 4.96 13.42
C ILE A 53 -0.86 3.55 13.51
N ALA A 54 -2.13 3.41 13.16
CA ALA A 54 -2.85 2.14 13.14
C ALA A 54 -3.52 1.93 11.77
N MET A 55 -3.92 0.69 11.48
CA MET A 55 -4.58 0.32 10.24
C MET A 55 -6.08 0.06 10.47
N THR A 56 -6.91 0.49 9.53
CA THR A 56 -8.30 0.03 9.37
C THR A 56 -8.57 -0.32 7.92
N LEU A 57 -9.62 -1.11 7.70
CA LEU A 57 -10.14 -1.39 6.37
C LEU A 57 -11.50 -0.72 6.22
N ALA A 58 -11.87 -0.45 4.97
CA ALA A 58 -13.25 -0.15 4.59
C ALA A 58 -13.62 -0.92 3.33
N GLY A 59 -14.88 -1.37 3.26
CA GLY A 59 -15.33 -2.18 2.13
C GLY A 59 -16.82 -2.07 1.88
N GLY A 60 -17.19 -2.21 0.62
CA GLY A 60 -18.56 -2.05 0.15
C GLY A 60 -18.68 -2.40 -1.33
N ALA A 61 -19.88 -2.19 -1.89
CA ALA A 61 -20.06 -2.26 -3.33
C ALA A 61 -19.15 -1.23 -4.04
N PRO A 62 -18.70 -1.50 -5.28
CA PRO A 62 -17.94 -0.54 -6.06
C PRO A 62 -18.57 0.86 -6.03
N GLY A 63 -17.76 1.86 -5.68
CA GLY A 63 -18.22 3.25 -5.55
C GLY A 63 -18.74 3.63 -4.18
N PHE A 64 -18.51 2.80 -3.14
CA PHE A 64 -18.84 3.17 -1.76
C PHE A 64 -18.09 4.42 -1.27
N ALA A 65 -16.88 4.67 -1.80
CA ALA A 65 -16.08 5.86 -1.54
C ALA A 65 -16.06 6.75 -2.79
N GLY A 66 -16.02 8.07 -2.57
CA GLY A 66 -16.06 9.05 -3.65
C GLY A 66 -15.51 10.39 -3.19
N GLY A 67 -15.74 11.45 -3.95
CA GLY A 67 -15.22 12.77 -3.59
C GLY A 67 -15.20 13.77 -4.73
N ASP A 68 -14.76 14.98 -4.39
CA ASP A 68 -14.42 16.03 -5.35
C ASP A 68 -12.90 16.15 -5.49
N ALA A 69 -12.41 17.19 -6.17
CA ALA A 69 -10.98 17.36 -6.39
C ALA A 69 -10.18 17.47 -5.07
N ALA A 70 -10.72 18.12 -4.05
CA ALA A 70 -9.98 18.40 -2.81
C ALA A 70 -10.30 17.43 -1.67
N CYS A 71 -11.44 16.73 -1.75
CA CYS A 71 -11.95 15.94 -0.65
C CYS A 71 -12.32 14.51 -1.07
N LEU A 72 -11.73 13.54 -0.39
CA LEU A 72 -12.19 12.14 -0.37
C LEU A 72 -13.26 11.98 0.72
N SER A 73 -14.33 11.28 0.41
CA SER A 73 -15.43 10.96 1.31
C SER A 73 -15.65 9.46 1.39
N VAL A 74 -15.67 8.93 2.61
CA VAL A 74 -15.85 7.51 2.91
C VAL A 74 -16.97 7.36 3.96
N PRO A 75 -18.02 6.55 3.72
CA PRO A 75 -19.06 6.31 4.71
C PRO A 75 -18.48 5.59 5.94
N LEU A 76 -18.79 6.10 7.14
CA LEU A 76 -18.28 5.55 8.40
C LEU A 76 -18.79 4.12 8.65
N ASP A 77 -19.99 3.79 8.20
CA ASP A 77 -20.59 2.44 8.32
C ASP A 77 -19.90 1.39 7.45
N ARG A 78 -19.01 1.80 6.54
CA ARG A 78 -18.18 0.90 5.72
C ARG A 78 -16.80 0.67 6.30
N ILE A 79 -16.40 1.37 7.35
CA ILE A 79 -15.08 1.28 7.99
C ILE A 79 -15.16 0.33 9.18
N ASP A 80 -14.17 -0.55 9.34
CA ASP A 80 -14.15 -1.51 10.45
C ASP A 80 -13.84 -0.85 11.81
N ALA A 81 -12.98 0.18 11.82
CA ALA A 81 -12.62 0.97 13.02
C ALA A 81 -12.84 2.49 12.78
N PRO A 82 -14.09 2.96 12.63
CA PRO A 82 -14.40 4.35 12.30
C PRO A 82 -13.98 5.35 13.40
N GLU A 83 -13.90 4.91 14.66
CA GLU A 83 -13.52 5.72 15.82
C GLU A 83 -12.06 6.23 15.79
N ARG A 84 -11.26 5.70 14.87
CA ARG A 84 -9.88 6.15 14.61
C ARG A 84 -9.82 7.41 13.76
N LEU A 85 -10.84 7.69 12.96
CA LEU A 85 -10.87 8.86 12.08
C LEU A 85 -11.23 10.10 12.89
N ARG A 86 -10.22 10.84 13.33
CA ARG A 86 -10.38 12.07 14.10
C ARG A 86 -9.88 13.26 13.29
N PRO A 87 -10.57 14.41 13.30
CA PRO A 87 -10.09 15.62 12.64
C PRO A 87 -8.64 15.93 13.04
N GLY A 88 -7.80 16.20 12.05
CA GLY A 88 -6.37 16.47 12.22
C GLY A 88 -5.47 15.24 12.07
N SER A 89 -5.98 14.01 12.21
CA SER A 89 -5.19 12.79 12.01
C SER A 89 -4.66 12.68 10.58
N GLY A 90 -3.40 12.29 10.46
CA GLY A 90 -2.80 11.89 9.20
C GLY A 90 -3.52 10.67 8.63
N PHE A 91 -3.69 10.66 7.31
CA PHE A 91 -4.42 9.62 6.59
C PHE A 91 -3.62 9.18 5.36
N GLY A 92 -3.26 7.90 5.30
CA GLY A 92 -2.72 7.28 4.10
C GLY A 92 -3.61 6.13 3.68
N SER A 93 -3.84 5.91 2.39
CA SER A 93 -4.76 4.85 1.97
C SER A 93 -4.41 4.17 0.66
N LEU A 94 -4.87 2.93 0.49
CA LEU A 94 -4.82 2.18 -0.76
C LEU A 94 -6.23 1.75 -1.17
N PHE A 95 -6.59 2.01 -2.42
CA PHE A 95 -7.82 1.51 -3.04
C PHE A 95 -7.50 0.44 -4.08
N LEU A 96 -8.13 -0.74 -3.92
CA LEU A 96 -7.94 -1.89 -4.78
C LEU A 96 -9.17 -2.10 -5.66
N ILE A 97 -8.95 -2.61 -6.88
CA ILE A 97 -10.01 -3.02 -7.81
C ILE A 97 -9.72 -4.48 -8.21
N PRO A 98 -10.68 -5.41 -8.05
CA PRO A 98 -10.51 -6.78 -8.51
C PRO A 98 -10.02 -6.88 -9.95
N GLY A 99 -9.00 -7.73 -10.16
CA GLY A 99 -8.38 -7.94 -11.47
C GLY A 99 -7.38 -6.86 -11.92
N ILE A 100 -7.28 -5.72 -11.22
CA ILE A 100 -6.26 -4.68 -11.50
C ILE A 100 -5.06 -4.89 -10.57
N GLY A 101 -3.87 -5.01 -11.15
CA GLY A 101 -2.63 -5.22 -10.39
C GLY A 101 -2.19 -3.98 -9.60
N GLU A 102 -2.30 -2.79 -10.19
CA GLU A 102 -1.97 -1.52 -9.54
C GLU A 102 -2.98 -1.14 -8.44
N THR A 103 -2.59 -0.23 -7.57
CA THR A 103 -3.48 0.35 -6.54
C THR A 103 -3.52 1.86 -6.66
N LEU A 104 -4.62 2.51 -6.26
CA LEU A 104 -4.67 3.96 -6.12
C LEU A 104 -4.30 4.33 -4.69
N ARG A 105 -3.26 5.15 -4.52
CA ARG A 105 -2.93 5.76 -3.23
C ARG A 105 -3.56 7.14 -3.13
N ILE A 106 -4.24 7.40 -2.02
CA ILE A 106 -4.69 8.74 -1.64
C ILE A 106 -4.22 9.00 -0.21
N ASN A 107 -3.39 10.02 -0.03
CA ASN A 107 -2.94 10.47 1.27
C ASN A 107 -3.50 11.87 1.56
N GLY A 108 -3.58 12.22 2.83
CA GLY A 108 -4.16 13.48 3.26
C GLY A 108 -4.31 13.57 4.77
N ARG A 109 -5.31 14.34 5.18
CA ARG A 109 -5.65 14.55 6.58
C ARG A 109 -7.15 14.43 6.77
N VAL A 110 -7.57 13.76 7.83
CA VAL A 110 -8.98 13.72 8.22
C VAL A 110 -9.40 15.15 8.55
N SER A 111 -10.31 15.72 7.77
CA SER A 111 -10.87 17.05 8.01
C SER A 111 -12.08 16.97 8.92
N GLU A 112 -12.88 15.91 8.79
CA GLU A 112 -14.12 15.70 9.53
C GLU A 112 -14.48 14.21 9.61
N ALA A 113 -15.14 13.81 10.69
CA ALA A 113 -15.78 12.51 10.85
C ALA A 113 -17.13 12.72 11.55
N ALA A 114 -18.14 13.07 10.77
CA ALA A 114 -19.48 13.44 11.24
C ALA A 114 -20.52 13.10 10.18
N ASP A 115 -21.80 13.13 10.55
CA ASP A 115 -22.93 12.92 9.64
C ASP A 115 -22.85 11.65 8.79
N GLY A 116 -22.27 10.59 9.36
CA GLY A 116 -22.11 9.29 8.71
C GLY A 116 -20.95 9.19 7.72
N PHE A 117 -20.14 10.24 7.56
CA PHE A 117 -19.00 10.24 6.64
C PHE A 117 -17.70 10.69 7.32
N ALA A 118 -16.60 10.06 6.92
CA ALA A 118 -15.28 10.63 7.04
C ALA A 118 -14.97 11.47 5.80
N ARG A 119 -14.44 12.67 6.01
CA ARG A 119 -13.94 13.58 4.99
C ARG A 119 -12.43 13.72 5.16
N ILE A 120 -11.71 13.54 4.07
CA ILE A 120 -10.26 13.59 4.02
C ILE A 120 -9.88 14.71 3.06
N ALA A 121 -9.17 15.72 3.55
CA ALA A 121 -8.51 16.71 2.71
C ALA A 121 -7.34 16.02 2.00
N VAL A 122 -7.40 15.96 0.67
CA VAL A 122 -6.43 15.24 -0.16
C VAL A 122 -5.15 16.06 -0.27
N GLU A 123 -4.02 15.43 0.06
CA GLU A 123 -2.69 16.01 -0.09
C GLU A 123 -1.89 15.32 -1.21
N GLU A 124 -2.14 14.02 -1.43
CA GLU A 124 -1.50 13.25 -2.51
C GLU A 124 -2.47 12.24 -3.11
N CYS A 125 -2.38 12.04 -4.42
CA CYS A 125 -3.12 11.05 -5.18
C CYS A 125 -2.25 10.52 -6.31
N TYR A 126 -2.08 9.20 -6.40
CA TYR A 126 -1.26 8.57 -7.45
C TYR A 126 -1.47 7.05 -7.55
N VAL A 127 -1.18 6.51 -8.74
CA VAL A 127 -1.13 5.05 -8.95
C VAL A 127 0.14 4.45 -8.38
N HIS A 128 -0.01 3.39 -7.59
CA HIS A 128 1.06 2.56 -7.05
C HIS A 128 1.21 1.24 -7.82
N CYS A 129 2.44 0.74 -7.90
CA CYS A 129 2.85 -0.38 -8.76
C CYS A 129 2.20 -1.72 -8.38
N ALA A 130 2.03 -2.61 -9.38
CA ALA A 130 1.34 -3.89 -9.24
C ALA A 130 2.10 -5.03 -8.55
N LYS A 131 3.42 -4.89 -8.36
CA LYS A 131 4.29 -6.01 -7.96
C LYS A 131 3.88 -6.68 -6.65
N ALA A 132 3.33 -5.93 -5.69
CA ALA A 132 2.86 -6.51 -4.43
C ALA A 132 1.69 -7.49 -4.67
N LEU A 133 0.65 -7.08 -5.39
CA LEU A 133 -0.50 -7.93 -5.67
C LEU A 133 -0.12 -9.15 -6.53
N ILE A 134 0.76 -8.95 -7.52
CA ILE A 134 1.28 -10.03 -8.37
C ILE A 134 2.02 -11.08 -7.54
N ARG A 135 2.99 -10.67 -6.70
CA ARG A 135 3.78 -11.61 -5.90
C ARG A 135 2.97 -12.35 -4.83
N SER A 136 1.88 -11.75 -4.36
CA SER A 136 0.99 -12.36 -3.37
C SER A 136 -0.06 -13.30 -3.96
N ASP A 137 -0.11 -13.44 -5.30
CA ASP A 137 -1.20 -14.14 -5.99
C ASP A 137 -2.58 -13.65 -5.53
N PHE A 138 -2.70 -12.31 -5.36
CA PHE A 138 -3.84 -11.72 -4.67
C PHE A 138 -5.14 -12.04 -5.39
N TRP A 139 -5.22 -11.80 -6.70
CA TRP A 139 -6.45 -11.94 -7.48
C TRP A 139 -6.73 -13.35 -8.00
N THR A 140 -5.79 -14.27 -7.84
CA THR A 140 -5.92 -15.67 -8.28
C THR A 140 -6.36 -16.60 -7.15
N ALA A 141 -6.52 -16.08 -5.93
CA ALA A 141 -6.99 -16.85 -4.80
C ALA A 141 -8.50 -17.16 -4.90
N ASP A 142 -8.87 -18.36 -4.45
CA ASP A 142 -10.25 -18.76 -4.21
C ASP A 142 -10.67 -18.38 -2.78
N PRO A 143 -11.98 -18.21 -2.52
CA PRO A 143 -12.51 -18.05 -1.16
C PRO A 143 -12.11 -19.20 -0.23
N GLN A 144 -11.74 -18.86 1.01
CA GLN A 144 -11.32 -19.81 2.04
C GLN A 144 -12.00 -19.50 3.37
N ASP A 145 -12.87 -20.42 3.82
CA ASP A 145 -13.61 -20.30 5.08
C ASP A 145 -12.79 -20.79 6.29
N ASP A 146 -11.77 -21.61 6.07
CA ASP A 146 -10.96 -22.31 7.08
C ASP A 146 -9.56 -21.72 7.27
N ALA A 147 -9.35 -20.46 6.86
CA ALA A 147 -8.09 -19.78 7.04
C ALA A 147 -7.65 -19.80 8.52
N PRO A 148 -6.35 -20.02 8.81
CA PRO A 148 -5.87 -20.12 10.18
C PRO A 148 -6.11 -18.82 10.95
N THR A 149 -6.57 -18.91 12.20
CA THR A 149 -6.84 -17.74 13.05
C THR A 149 -5.86 -17.61 14.23
N THR A 150 -4.99 -18.59 14.44
CA THR A 150 -3.90 -18.46 15.41
C THR A 150 -2.82 -17.52 14.87
N ARG A 151 -2.23 -16.71 15.75
CA ARG A 151 -1.19 -15.72 15.40
C ARG A 151 -0.12 -16.28 14.46
N ASP A 152 0.51 -17.38 14.86
CA ASP A 152 1.70 -17.87 14.17
C ASP A 152 1.37 -18.47 12.79
N ALA A 153 0.28 -19.22 12.69
CA ALA A 153 -0.19 -19.76 11.40
C ALA A 153 -0.69 -18.64 10.47
N PHE A 154 -1.42 -17.64 10.98
CA PHE A 154 -1.87 -16.51 10.14
C PHE A 154 -0.66 -15.74 9.57
N ILE A 155 0.35 -15.45 10.38
CA ILE A 155 1.57 -14.77 9.93
C ILE A 155 2.35 -15.61 8.91
N ALA A 156 2.37 -16.94 9.06
CA ALA A 156 3.04 -17.82 8.11
C ALA A 156 2.32 -17.88 6.75
N ASP A 157 0.99 -17.89 6.76
CA ASP A 157 0.15 -18.03 5.56
C ASP A 157 -0.18 -16.70 4.89
N ALA A 158 0.05 -15.57 5.56
CA ALA A 158 -0.13 -14.25 4.98
C ALA A 158 0.71 -14.11 3.70
N ARG A 159 0.09 -13.55 2.67
CA ARG A 159 0.73 -13.27 1.36
C ARG A 159 0.76 -11.79 1.02
N PHE A 160 -0.03 -10.98 1.72
CA PHE A 160 -0.12 -9.54 1.50
C PHE A 160 -0.04 -8.77 2.82
N MET A 161 0.62 -7.62 2.80
CA MET A 161 0.65 -6.66 3.91
C MET A 161 0.40 -5.25 3.40
N ALA A 162 -0.55 -4.54 4.02
CA ALA A 162 -0.61 -3.08 3.96
C ALA A 162 0.16 -2.52 5.16
N LEU A 163 1.30 -1.88 4.94
CA LEU A 163 2.13 -1.29 5.99
C LEU A 163 1.91 0.21 6.06
N ALA A 164 1.40 0.70 7.18
CA ALA A 164 1.22 2.11 7.48
C ALA A 164 2.45 2.68 8.22
N THR A 165 2.91 3.83 7.75
CA THR A 165 4.04 4.59 8.31
C THR A 165 3.64 6.05 8.41
N ILE A 166 4.17 6.80 9.37
CA ILE A 166 3.88 8.22 9.54
C ILE A 166 5.16 9.00 9.81
N ASP A 167 5.30 10.18 9.22
CA ASP A 167 6.41 11.07 9.54
C ASP A 167 6.14 11.90 10.82
N PRO A 168 7.15 12.57 11.39
CA PRO A 168 6.95 13.44 12.55
C PRO A 168 5.99 14.63 12.33
N ALA A 169 5.68 14.99 11.08
CA ALA A 169 4.70 16.02 10.74
C ALA A 169 3.27 15.47 10.60
N GLY A 170 3.07 14.17 10.86
CA GLY A 170 1.79 13.51 10.75
C GLY A 170 1.36 13.20 9.31
N LYS A 171 2.29 13.15 8.35
CA LYS A 171 2.00 12.66 7.00
C LYS A 171 2.07 11.14 6.97
N ALA A 172 0.91 10.52 6.81
CA ALA A 172 0.75 9.08 6.79
C ALA A 172 0.84 8.51 5.37
N ASP A 173 1.45 7.33 5.26
CA ASP A 173 1.58 6.57 4.03
C ASP A 173 1.20 5.11 4.26
N VAL A 174 0.57 4.47 3.26
CA VAL A 174 0.32 3.02 3.26
C VAL A 174 0.99 2.38 2.06
N SER A 175 1.90 1.45 2.33
CA SER A 175 2.70 0.75 1.33
C SER A 175 2.31 -0.72 1.24
N PRO A 176 1.87 -1.21 0.06
CA PRO A 176 1.56 -2.62 -0.11
C PRO A 176 2.84 -3.43 -0.22
N LYS A 177 2.86 -4.60 0.42
CA LYS A 177 3.87 -5.63 0.26
C LYS A 177 3.18 -6.95 -0.06
N GLY A 178 3.87 -7.79 -0.82
CA GLY A 178 3.33 -9.08 -1.20
C GLY A 178 4.44 -10.03 -1.65
N ASP A 179 4.25 -11.29 -1.31
CA ASP A 179 5.14 -12.44 -1.57
C ASP A 179 4.32 -13.73 -1.34
N PRO A 180 4.80 -14.91 -1.77
CA PRO A 180 4.20 -16.18 -1.39
C PRO A 180 4.20 -16.41 0.13
N ALA A 181 3.34 -17.31 0.58
CA ALA A 181 3.27 -17.71 1.99
C ALA A 181 4.65 -18.20 2.49
N GLY A 182 4.99 -17.87 3.72
CA GLY A 182 6.31 -18.10 4.33
C GLY A 182 7.46 -17.27 3.75
N ARG A 183 7.22 -16.49 2.69
CA ARG A 183 8.16 -15.52 2.10
C ARG A 183 7.71 -14.07 2.27
N MET A 184 6.44 -13.85 2.62
CA MET A 184 5.93 -12.50 2.90
C MET A 184 6.31 -12.05 4.31
N THR A 185 6.09 -12.93 5.29
CA THR A 185 6.37 -12.66 6.71
C THR A 185 6.88 -13.91 7.38
N ARG A 186 7.72 -13.73 8.41
CA ARG A 186 8.20 -14.80 9.29
C ARG A 186 8.23 -14.33 10.72
N ILE A 187 8.05 -15.26 11.65
CA ILE A 187 8.21 -14.99 13.09
C ILE A 187 9.66 -15.26 13.48
N ASP A 188 10.24 -14.32 14.20
CA ASP A 188 11.55 -14.48 14.85
C ASP A 188 11.52 -13.87 16.26
N LYS A 189 11.60 -14.75 17.27
CA LYS A 189 11.59 -14.37 18.70
C LYS A 189 10.43 -13.43 19.08
N GLY A 190 9.24 -13.69 18.56
CA GLY A 190 8.03 -12.90 18.83
C GLY A 190 7.84 -11.66 17.95
N ALA A 191 8.82 -11.30 17.11
CA ALA A 191 8.71 -10.25 16.11
C ALA A 191 8.23 -10.78 14.76
N ILE A 192 7.69 -9.88 13.92
CA ILE A 192 7.49 -10.15 12.49
C ILE A 192 8.69 -9.62 11.71
N VAL A 193 9.26 -10.46 10.85
CA VAL A 193 10.25 -10.06 9.85
C VAL A 193 9.63 -10.14 8.46
N PHE A 194 9.86 -9.14 7.61
CA PHE A 194 9.38 -9.11 6.24
C PHE A 194 10.46 -8.59 5.27
N PRO A 195 10.47 -9.01 4.00
CA PRO A 195 11.42 -8.52 3.02
C PRO A 195 11.00 -7.17 2.44
N ASP A 196 11.98 -6.34 2.08
CA ASP A 196 11.75 -5.30 1.09
C ASP A 196 12.12 -5.83 -0.30
N ARG A 197 11.16 -5.77 -1.22
CA ARG A 197 11.31 -6.25 -2.59
C ARG A 197 11.54 -5.10 -3.55
N PRO A 198 12.26 -5.31 -4.65
CA PRO A 198 12.41 -4.31 -5.69
C PRO A 198 11.07 -3.72 -6.13
N GLY A 199 10.89 -2.44 -5.83
CA GLY A 199 9.77 -1.63 -6.28
C GLY A 199 10.24 -0.61 -7.31
N ASN A 200 9.72 0.61 -7.18
CA ASN A 200 10.20 1.78 -7.92
C ASN A 200 11.35 2.50 -7.18
N ARG A 201 11.88 1.94 -6.08
CA ARG A 201 12.85 2.58 -5.16
C ARG A 201 12.31 3.84 -4.48
N ARG A 202 10.99 3.98 -4.37
CA ARG A 202 10.37 4.99 -3.51
C ARG A 202 10.62 4.57 -2.05
N THR A 203 11.37 5.38 -1.31
CA THR A 203 11.81 5.06 0.05
C THR A 203 11.03 5.80 1.14
N ASP A 204 9.88 6.42 0.83
CA ASP A 204 9.15 7.24 1.80
C ASP A 204 8.80 6.50 3.09
N SER A 205 8.26 5.28 2.99
CA SER A 205 8.02 4.47 4.19
C SER A 205 9.31 4.21 4.98
N PHE A 206 10.46 4.04 4.33
CA PHE A 206 11.74 3.85 5.04
C PHE A 206 12.30 5.14 5.64
N ARG A 207 12.09 6.28 4.97
CA ARG A 207 12.42 7.61 5.51
C ARG A 207 11.59 7.88 6.77
N ASN A 208 10.29 7.57 6.71
CA ASN A 208 9.39 7.65 7.86
C ASN A 208 9.89 6.74 8.98
N ILE A 209 10.16 5.46 8.69
CA ILE A 209 10.68 4.48 9.66
C ILE A 209 11.96 4.96 10.35
N ILE A 210 12.91 5.52 9.59
CA ILE A 210 14.17 6.02 10.15
C ILE A 210 13.94 7.24 11.05
N ALA A 211 13.01 8.13 10.69
CA ALA A 211 12.67 9.29 11.50
C ALA A 211 11.77 8.94 12.71
N GLN A 212 10.94 7.91 12.55
CA GLN A 212 9.84 7.49 13.41
C GLN A 212 9.58 5.99 13.19
N PRO A 213 10.02 5.10 14.10
CA PRO A 213 9.96 3.66 13.86
C PRO A 213 8.58 3.04 14.14
N ARG A 214 7.59 3.80 14.66
CA ARG A 214 6.23 3.29 14.91
C ARG A 214 5.50 2.99 13.60
N VAL A 215 4.91 1.80 13.53
CA VAL A 215 4.13 1.36 12.38
C VAL A 215 2.81 0.72 12.81
N GLY A 216 1.87 0.74 11.87
CA GLY A 216 0.65 -0.05 11.92
C GLY A 216 0.54 -0.86 10.63
N GLY A 217 -0.29 -1.90 10.61
CA GLY A 217 -0.51 -2.63 9.37
C GLY A 217 -1.62 -3.65 9.44
N ALA A 218 -1.87 -4.25 8.28
CA ALA A 218 -2.78 -5.38 8.12
C ALA A 218 -2.10 -6.47 7.30
N LEU A 219 -2.12 -7.70 7.80
CA LEU A 219 -1.77 -8.92 7.06
C LEU A 219 -3.04 -9.59 6.54
N LEU A 220 -2.97 -10.06 5.31
CA LEU A 220 -4.06 -10.79 4.65
C LEU A 220 -3.55 -12.12 4.11
N ILE A 221 -4.41 -13.12 4.23
CA ILE A 221 -4.37 -14.36 3.45
C ILE A 221 -5.39 -14.16 2.33
N PRO A 222 -4.98 -13.93 1.07
CA PRO A 222 -5.91 -13.79 -0.04
C PRO A 222 -6.83 -15.00 -0.12
N GLY A 223 -8.14 -14.75 -0.20
CA GLY A 223 -9.20 -15.75 -0.08
C GLY A 223 -9.95 -15.70 1.26
N SER A 224 -9.32 -15.19 2.33
CA SER A 224 -9.93 -15.14 3.67
C SER A 224 -10.66 -13.82 3.95
N ALA A 225 -11.77 -13.91 4.68
CA ALA A 225 -12.44 -12.74 5.27
C ALA A 225 -11.82 -12.27 6.60
N HIS A 226 -10.83 -12.99 7.13
CA HIS A 226 -10.09 -12.57 8.34
C HIS A 226 -8.92 -11.66 7.97
N VAL A 227 -8.59 -10.75 8.89
CA VAL A 227 -7.45 -9.85 8.79
C VAL A 227 -6.68 -9.88 10.10
N ALA A 228 -5.34 -9.82 10.02
CA ALA A 228 -4.51 -9.56 11.20
C ALA A 228 -4.05 -8.11 11.19
N THR A 229 -4.65 -7.26 12.03
CA THR A 229 -4.20 -5.87 12.21
C THR A 229 -3.15 -5.81 13.31
N PHE A 230 -2.09 -5.04 13.10
CA PHE A 230 -1.01 -4.93 14.07
C PHE A 230 -0.49 -3.50 14.24
N THR A 231 0.19 -3.27 15.36
CA THR A 231 1.08 -2.13 15.61
C THR A 231 2.42 -2.63 16.15
N GLY A 232 3.44 -1.79 16.09
CA GLY A 232 4.75 -2.10 16.68
C GLY A 232 5.82 -1.09 16.28
N THR A 233 7.07 -1.45 16.57
CA THR A 233 8.26 -0.67 16.25
C THR A 233 9.07 -1.40 15.20
N VAL A 234 9.34 -0.77 14.04
CA VAL A 234 10.10 -1.41 12.97
C VAL A 234 11.54 -0.90 12.88
N SER A 235 12.46 -1.84 12.69
CA SER A 235 13.85 -1.57 12.33
C SER A 235 14.17 -2.15 10.95
N LEU A 236 15.08 -1.50 10.22
CA LEU A 236 15.55 -1.96 8.92
C LEU A 236 16.92 -2.61 9.06
N THR A 237 17.16 -3.69 8.30
CA THR A 237 18.45 -4.37 8.32
C THR A 237 18.85 -4.91 6.95
N SER A 238 20.15 -4.87 6.69
CA SER A 238 20.81 -5.56 5.56
C SER A 238 21.51 -6.85 6.01
N ASP A 239 21.27 -7.31 7.24
CA ASP A 239 21.82 -8.58 7.75
C ASP A 239 21.40 -9.75 6.85
N GLU A 240 22.37 -10.60 6.52
CA GLU A 240 22.16 -11.71 5.60
C GLU A 240 21.24 -12.77 6.20
N SER A 241 21.38 -13.07 7.50
CA SER A 241 20.57 -14.07 8.19
C SER A 241 19.09 -13.69 8.26
N ALA A 242 18.79 -12.38 8.30
CA ALA A 242 17.42 -11.87 8.27
C ALA A 242 16.80 -11.91 6.86
N ARG A 243 17.61 -11.88 5.79
CA ARG A 243 17.16 -11.77 4.40
C ARG A 243 17.14 -13.10 3.64
N GLU A 244 18.09 -14.00 3.94
CA GLU A 244 18.20 -15.33 3.33
C GLU A 244 16.90 -16.14 3.39
N PRO A 245 16.13 -16.12 4.51
CA PRO A 245 14.83 -16.76 4.61
C PRO A 245 13.80 -16.31 3.56
N PHE A 246 14.01 -15.18 2.91
CA PHE A 246 13.10 -14.58 1.94
C PHE A 246 13.58 -14.74 0.49
N THR A 247 14.60 -15.56 0.21
CA THR A 247 15.03 -15.83 -1.16
C THR A 247 13.90 -16.48 -1.98
N VAL A 248 13.58 -15.89 -3.14
CA VAL A 248 12.59 -16.39 -4.10
C VAL A 248 13.22 -16.35 -5.49
N GLN A 249 13.10 -17.44 -6.25
CA GLN A 249 13.72 -17.57 -7.58
C GLN A 249 15.24 -17.25 -7.58
N GLY A 250 15.95 -17.64 -6.50
CA GLY A 250 17.38 -17.36 -6.32
C GLY A 250 17.71 -15.88 -6.04
N LYS A 251 16.71 -15.02 -5.87
CA LYS A 251 16.87 -13.60 -5.60
C LYS A 251 16.53 -13.27 -4.15
N ARG A 252 17.57 -12.91 -3.41
CA ARG A 252 17.48 -12.45 -2.02
C ARG A 252 17.14 -10.96 -1.97
N PRO A 253 16.23 -10.52 -1.09
CA PRO A 253 15.94 -9.08 -0.95
C PRO A 253 17.16 -8.30 -0.46
N LEU A 254 17.20 -7.01 -0.78
CA LEU A 254 18.28 -6.11 -0.35
C LEU A 254 18.14 -5.73 1.13
N LEU A 255 16.91 -5.63 1.62
CA LEU A 255 16.58 -5.26 2.99
C LEU A 255 15.53 -6.20 3.59
N ALA A 256 15.53 -6.28 4.91
CA ALA A 256 14.41 -6.78 5.69
C ALA A 256 13.98 -5.72 6.72
N GLY A 257 12.68 -5.68 7.01
CA GLY A 257 12.14 -4.98 8.15
C GLY A 257 11.83 -5.98 9.27
N ARG A 258 12.11 -5.60 10.51
CA ARG A 258 11.77 -6.34 11.72
C ARG A 258 10.85 -5.49 12.59
N ILE A 259 9.66 -5.98 12.89
CA ILE A 259 8.66 -5.34 13.75
C ILE A 259 8.73 -5.99 15.12
N ASP A 260 9.34 -5.29 16.07
CA ASP A 260 9.33 -5.60 17.49
C ASP A 260 8.13 -4.91 18.18
N ASP A 261 7.95 -5.14 19.48
CA ASP A 261 6.82 -4.64 20.28
C ASP A 261 5.46 -4.92 19.64
N LEU A 262 5.35 -6.08 19.01
CA LEU A 262 4.22 -6.45 18.16
C LEU A 262 2.95 -6.65 19.01
N ASP A 263 1.98 -5.78 18.80
CA ASP A 263 0.58 -6.01 19.19
C ASP A 263 -0.20 -6.39 17.93
N ILE A 264 -0.83 -7.56 17.93
CA ILE A 264 -1.52 -8.11 16.75
C ILE A 264 -2.83 -8.77 17.16
N ALA A 265 -3.89 -8.39 16.45
CA ALA A 265 -5.22 -8.97 16.61
C ALA A 265 -5.69 -9.56 15.28
N ILE A 266 -6.22 -10.78 15.34
CA ILE A 266 -6.82 -11.47 14.20
C ILE A 266 -8.32 -11.51 14.40
N ALA A 267 -9.07 -11.00 13.44
CA ALA A 267 -10.53 -10.97 13.50
C ALA A 267 -11.15 -11.05 12.10
N PRO A 268 -12.42 -11.49 11.99
CA PRO A 268 -13.21 -11.28 10.78
C PRO A 268 -13.29 -9.78 10.44
N SER A 269 -13.09 -9.44 9.17
CA SER A 269 -13.28 -8.06 8.67
C SER A 269 -14.63 -7.94 7.98
N ALA A 270 -15.46 -7.04 8.50
CA ALA A 270 -16.73 -6.72 7.87
C ALA A 270 -16.50 -6.01 6.53
N ALA A 271 -15.45 -5.21 6.40
CA ALA A 271 -15.00 -4.60 5.14
C ALA A 271 -14.67 -5.66 4.08
N LEU A 272 -13.85 -6.66 4.39
CA LEU A 272 -13.51 -7.73 3.44
C LEU A 272 -14.77 -8.53 3.04
N THR A 273 -15.62 -8.84 4.02
CA THR A 273 -16.90 -9.54 3.77
C THR A 273 -17.79 -8.77 2.81
N ARG A 274 -17.95 -7.44 3.00
CA ARG A 274 -18.74 -6.58 2.11
C ARG A 274 -18.11 -6.41 0.73
N ALA A 275 -16.79 -6.35 0.66
CA ALA A 275 -16.05 -6.15 -0.59
C ALA A 275 -16.07 -7.39 -1.50
N ALA A 276 -16.22 -8.60 -0.93
CA ALA A 276 -16.34 -9.87 -1.64
C ALA A 276 -15.29 -10.02 -2.77
N LEU A 277 -14.01 -9.91 -2.41
CA LEU A 277 -12.89 -9.76 -3.35
C LEU A 277 -12.59 -11.01 -4.19
N TRP A 278 -12.96 -12.18 -3.68
CA TRP A 278 -12.57 -13.48 -4.22
C TRP A 278 -13.80 -14.34 -4.54
N PRO A 279 -13.80 -15.09 -5.66
CA PRO A 279 -12.85 -14.98 -6.78
C PRO A 279 -12.92 -13.59 -7.42
N ALA A 280 -11.82 -13.12 -8.00
CA ALA A 280 -11.76 -11.77 -8.54
C ALA A 280 -12.75 -11.58 -9.69
N ALA A 281 -13.57 -10.53 -9.63
CA ALA A 281 -14.37 -10.08 -10.76
C ALA A 281 -13.46 -9.61 -11.92
N ALA A 282 -14.01 -9.60 -13.13
CA ALA A 282 -13.32 -9.05 -14.30
C ALA A 282 -12.96 -7.58 -14.07
N ALA A 283 -11.73 -7.22 -14.44
CA ALA A 283 -11.26 -5.85 -14.35
C ALA A 283 -12.12 -4.92 -15.23
N PRO A 284 -12.56 -3.74 -14.74
CA PRO A 284 -13.30 -2.78 -15.55
C PRO A 284 -12.46 -2.23 -16.71
N ASP A 285 -13.00 -2.25 -17.93
CA ASP A 285 -12.30 -1.85 -19.17
C ASP A 285 -11.87 -0.37 -19.20
N ASP A 286 -12.56 0.49 -18.45
CA ASP A 286 -12.33 1.94 -18.41
C ASP A 286 -11.28 2.38 -17.38
N ILE A 287 -10.82 1.46 -16.54
CA ILE A 287 -9.73 1.68 -15.59
C ILE A 287 -8.40 1.29 -16.24
N ARG A 288 -7.61 2.31 -16.61
CA ARG A 288 -6.31 2.14 -17.27
C ARG A 288 -5.18 2.76 -16.44
N PRO A 289 -4.50 2.00 -15.56
CA PRO A 289 -3.45 2.51 -14.68
C PRO A 289 -2.32 3.25 -15.42
N ALA A 290 -1.89 2.73 -16.58
CA ALA A 290 -0.88 3.39 -17.41
C ALA A 290 -1.35 4.75 -17.96
N LYS A 291 -2.64 4.88 -18.31
CA LYS A 291 -3.21 6.17 -18.73
C LYS A 291 -3.26 7.15 -17.56
N MET A 292 -3.70 6.70 -16.40
CA MET A 292 -3.74 7.50 -15.18
C MET A 292 -2.35 8.04 -14.82
N PHE A 293 -1.33 7.18 -14.84
CA PHE A 293 0.05 7.62 -14.63
C PHE A 293 0.46 8.72 -15.62
N ALA A 294 0.16 8.56 -16.92
CA ALA A 294 0.48 9.57 -17.93
C ALA A 294 -0.26 10.89 -17.69
N GLU A 295 -1.53 10.85 -17.27
CA GLU A 295 -2.29 12.06 -16.91
C GLU A 295 -1.70 12.74 -15.67
N HIS A 296 -1.34 11.98 -14.64
CA HIS A 296 -0.74 12.53 -13.42
C HIS A 296 0.62 13.21 -13.69
N LEU A 297 1.43 12.66 -14.60
CA LEU A 297 2.67 13.33 -15.05
C LEU A 297 2.42 14.71 -15.69
N ARG A 298 1.27 14.91 -16.34
CA ARG A 298 0.90 16.22 -16.94
C ARG A 298 0.39 17.20 -15.90
N LEU A 299 -0.33 16.70 -14.91
CA LEU A 299 -0.99 17.50 -13.87
C LEU A 299 -0.05 17.89 -12.73
N ASN A 300 1.12 17.25 -12.61
CA ASN A 300 2.10 17.59 -11.59
C ASN A 300 2.63 19.03 -11.78
N LYS A 301 2.61 19.79 -10.68
CA LYS A 301 2.91 21.23 -10.64
C LYS A 301 4.40 21.57 -10.83
N THR A 302 5.29 20.57 -10.82
CA THR A 302 6.74 20.74 -11.01
C THR A 302 7.06 20.96 -12.50
N LYS A 303 7.11 22.23 -12.91
CA LYS A 303 7.18 22.68 -14.31
C LYS A 303 8.33 22.07 -15.12
N GLY A 304 8.02 21.66 -16.36
CA GLY A 304 8.97 21.48 -17.48
C GLY A 304 9.39 20.04 -17.78
N ILE A 305 9.84 19.27 -16.79
CA ILE A 305 10.36 17.91 -17.00
C ILE A 305 9.21 16.89 -17.11
N GLY A 306 8.24 16.93 -16.19
CA GLY A 306 7.07 16.04 -16.21
C GLY A 306 6.26 16.14 -17.50
N ALA A 307 6.00 17.36 -17.97
CA ALA A 307 5.29 17.60 -19.23
C ALA A 307 6.05 17.09 -20.46
N ARG A 308 7.38 17.22 -20.51
CA ARG A 308 8.21 16.67 -21.60
C ARG A 308 8.21 15.14 -21.61
N ILE A 309 8.35 14.52 -20.43
CA ILE A 309 8.27 13.06 -20.28
C ILE A 309 6.86 12.58 -20.69
N ALA A 310 5.80 13.21 -20.18
CA ALA A 310 4.43 12.87 -20.54
C ALA A 310 4.18 12.99 -22.04
N SER A 311 4.68 14.05 -22.70
CA SER A 311 4.57 14.23 -24.15
C SER A 311 5.25 13.11 -24.93
N ALA A 312 6.49 12.75 -24.56
CA ALA A 312 7.24 11.64 -25.18
C ALA A 312 6.61 10.27 -24.93
N VAL A 313 5.93 10.10 -23.80
CA VAL A 313 5.26 8.86 -23.41
C VAL A 313 3.93 8.68 -24.13
N VAL A 314 3.16 9.75 -24.29
CA VAL A 314 1.82 9.72 -24.91
C VAL A 314 1.91 9.57 -26.43
N SER A 315 2.98 10.08 -27.05
CA SER A 315 3.17 10.01 -28.50
C SER A 315 3.34 8.59 -29.05
N ILE A 316 3.54 7.58 -28.18
CA ILE A 316 3.70 6.17 -28.58
C ILE A 316 2.64 5.31 -27.89
N PRO A 317 1.57 4.91 -28.59
CA PRO A 317 0.52 4.05 -28.04
C PRO A 317 1.09 2.76 -27.42
N GLY A 318 0.73 2.49 -26.15
CA GLY A 318 1.12 1.26 -25.46
C GLY A 318 2.58 1.19 -24.99
N PHE A 319 3.41 2.22 -25.22
CA PHE A 319 4.82 2.23 -24.77
C PHE A 319 4.94 2.02 -23.26
N MET A 320 4.16 2.75 -22.47
CA MET A 320 4.13 2.60 -21.01
C MET A 320 3.66 1.22 -20.57
N GLN A 321 2.60 0.70 -21.19
CA GLN A 321 2.06 -0.60 -20.81
C GLN A 321 3.09 -1.71 -21.09
N LYS A 322 3.76 -1.67 -22.23
CA LYS A 322 4.87 -2.58 -22.56
C LYS A 322 6.06 -2.41 -21.61
N GLY A 323 6.41 -1.17 -21.26
CA GLY A 323 7.48 -0.87 -20.32
C GLY A 323 7.20 -1.41 -18.90
N LEU A 324 5.99 -1.19 -18.39
CA LEU A 324 5.54 -1.73 -17.10
C LEU A 324 5.48 -3.24 -17.11
N ALA A 325 4.90 -3.85 -18.15
CA ALA A 325 4.83 -5.30 -18.29
C ALA A 325 6.24 -5.94 -18.32
N LYS A 326 7.19 -5.30 -19.02
CA LYS A 326 8.58 -5.72 -19.04
C LYS A 326 9.23 -5.59 -17.65
N ASP A 327 9.04 -4.46 -16.96
CA ASP A 327 9.56 -4.28 -15.59
C ASP A 327 8.97 -5.31 -14.60
N TYR A 328 7.69 -5.65 -14.75
CA TYR A 328 7.03 -6.66 -13.92
C TYR A 328 7.54 -8.07 -14.21
N LYS A 329 8.03 -8.33 -15.42
CA LYS A 329 8.65 -9.60 -15.80
C LYS A 329 10.10 -9.69 -15.34
N ASP A 330 10.89 -8.65 -15.59
CA ASP A 330 12.34 -8.68 -15.43
C ASP A 330 12.77 -8.36 -13.98
N ASN A 331 11.99 -7.51 -13.28
CA ASN A 331 12.34 -6.94 -11.97
C ASN A 331 11.26 -7.20 -10.89
N LEU A 332 10.61 -8.36 -10.92
CA LEU A 332 9.60 -8.74 -9.92
C LEU A 332 10.21 -9.01 -8.53
N TYR A 333 11.38 -9.66 -8.53
CA TYR A 333 12.18 -10.07 -7.39
C TYR A 333 13.62 -9.58 -7.54
#